data_AF-A0A365R3G7-F1
#
_entry.id   AF-A0A365R3G7-F1
#
_cell.length_a   1.000
_cell.length_b   1.000
_cell.length_c   1.000
_cell.angle_alpha   90.00
_cell.angle_beta   90.00
_cell.angle_gamma   90.00
#
_symmetry.space_group_name_H-M   'P 1'
#
loop_
_entity.id
_entity.type
_entity.pdbx_description
1 polymer ?
#
loop_
_entity_poly.entity_id
_entity_poly.type
_entity_poly.pdbx_seq_one_letter_code
_entity_poly.pdbx_strand_id
1 'polypeptide(L)' 'MTTFSSALNQAPPALHVFQQDGGWHWGITVPRPAGSGFKLIAFSHHIFSTEDTAQHDGARALASIVANDVH' A
#
# COMPACT_ATOMS: atom_id res chain seq x y z
N MET A 1 -33.28 -1.10 7.90
CA MET A 1 -32.26 -0.38 7.10
C MET A 1 -31.05 -0.17 8.00
N THR A 2 -30.04 -1.02 7.89
CA THR A 2 -28.76 -0.85 8.57
C THR A 2 -27.80 -0.22 7.58
N THR A 3 -27.57 1.09 7.71
CA THR A 3 -26.47 1.77 7.04
C THR A 3 -25.18 1.20 7.60
N PHE A 4 -24.53 0.32 6.85
CA PHE A 4 -23.17 -0.12 7.13
C PHE A 4 -22.28 1.11 6.96
N SER A 5 -21.83 1.69 8.07
CA SER A 5 -20.67 2.57 8.10
C SER A 5 -19.45 1.74 7.72
N SER A 6 -19.27 1.55 6.41
CA SER A 6 -18.23 0.75 5.76
C SER A 6 -16.83 1.37 5.88
N ALA A 7 -16.61 2.22 6.88
CA ALA A 7 -15.38 2.97 7.09
C ALA A 7 -14.56 2.50 8.31
N LEU A 8 -15.11 1.62 9.16
CA LEU A 8 -14.49 1.30 10.46
C LEU A 8 -13.69 -0.01 10.51
N ASN A 9 -13.67 -0.83 9.45
CA ASN A 9 -13.08 -2.18 9.51
C ASN A 9 -12.05 -2.50 8.42
N GLN A 10 -11.63 -1.54 7.61
CA GLN A 10 -10.52 -1.73 6.67
C GLN A 10 -9.24 -1.23 7.34
N ALA A 11 -8.36 -2.14 7.78
CA ALA A 11 -7.08 -1.71 8.33
C ALA A 11 -6.32 -0.87 7.29
N PRO A 12 -5.54 0.13 7.72
CA PRO A 12 -4.91 1.09 6.83
C PRO A 12 -3.99 0.38 5.83
N PRO A 13 -3.82 0.91 4.61
CA PRO A 13 -2.86 0.37 3.67
C PRO A 13 -1.44 0.40 4.26
N ALA A 14 -0.69 -0.68 4.06
CA ALA A 14 0.66 -0.86 4.57
C ALA A 14 1.68 -0.84 3.43
N LEU A 15 2.72 -0.02 3.58
CA LEU A 15 3.87 0.04 2.69
C LEU A 15 4.89 -1.04 3.08
N HIS A 16 5.36 -1.79 2.09
CA HIS A 16 6.43 -2.78 2.20
C HIS A 16 7.54 -2.41 1.23
N VAL A 17 8.78 -2.36 1.71
CA VAL A 17 9.97 -2.16 0.88
C VAL A 17 10.81 -3.43 0.91
N PHE A 18 11.30 -3.86 -0.25
CA PHE A 18 12.01 -5.11 -0.41
C PHE A 18 12.96 -5.08 -1.60
N GLN A 19 13.96 -5.95 -1.58
CA GLN A 19 14.92 -6.11 -2.68
C GLN A 19 14.44 -7.21 -3.63
N GLN A 20 14.41 -6.93 -4.94
CA GLN A 20 14.09 -7.87 -6.00
C GLN A 20 14.92 -7.55 -7.25
N ASP A 21 15.32 -8.58 -8.01
CA ASP A 21 16.03 -8.43 -9.30
C ASP A 21 17.29 -7.53 -9.25
N GLY A 22 17.96 -7.50 -8.10
CA GLY A 22 19.18 -6.72 -7.90
C GLY A 22 18.97 -5.26 -7.51
N GLY A 23 17.74 -4.82 -7.25
CA GLY A 23 17.48 -3.50 -6.70
C GLY A 23 16.26 -3.43 -5.80
N TRP A 24 15.90 -2.21 -5.39
CA TRP A 24 14.87 -1.97 -4.39
C TRP A 24 13.53 -1.68 -5.04
N HIS A 25 12.49 -2.22 -4.43
CA HIS A 25 11.10 -2.06 -4.83
C HIS A 25 10.23 -1.81 -3.60
N TRP A 26 9.03 -1.31 -3.84
CA TRP A 26 8.01 -1.16 -2.81
C TRP A 26 6.66 -1.67 -3.30
N GLY A 27 5.85 -2.18 -2.37
CA GLY A 27 4.47 -2.59 -2.60
C GLY A 27 3.56 -2.11 -1.47
N ILE A 28 2.34 -1.70 -1.81
CA ILE A 28 1.34 -1.26 -0.83
C ILE A 28 0.19 -2.27 -0.80
N THR A 29 -0.16 -2.73 0.40
CA THR A 29 -1.16 -3.77 0.60
C THR A 29 -2.29 -3.32 1.54
N VAL A 30 -3.47 -3.91 1.38
CA VAL A 30 -4.60 -3.77 2.30
C VAL A 30 -5.12 -5.14 2.72
N PRO A 31 -5.69 -5.29 3.93
CA PRO A 31 -6.39 -6.54 4.28
C PRO A 31 -7.54 -6.80 3.31
N ARG A 32 -7.76 -8.07 2.97
CA ARG A 32 -8.92 -8.44 2.17
C ARG A 32 -10.19 -8.33 3.03
N PRO A 33 -11.30 -7.75 2.51
CA PRO A 33 -12.55 -7.63 3.26
C PRO A 33 -13.18 -8.97 3.66
N ALA A 34 -12.92 -10.02 2.88
CA ALA A 34 -13.35 -11.38 3.16
C ALA A 34 -12.19 -12.35 2.92
N GLY A 35 -11.99 -13.29 3.85
CA GLY A 35 -10.88 -14.26 3.82
C GLY A 35 -9.65 -13.78 4.59
N SER A 36 -8.57 -14.56 4.50
CA SER A 36 -7.27 -14.24 5.11
C SER A 36 -6.30 -13.63 4.12
N GLY A 37 -5.34 -12.86 4.63
CA GLY A 37 -4.25 -12.28 3.86
C GLY A 37 -4.53 -10.88 3.32
N PHE A 38 -3.63 -10.45 2.45
CA PHE A 38 -3.55 -9.07 1.97
C PHE A 38 -3.71 -9.01 0.45
N LYS A 39 -4.19 -7.88 -0.04
CA LYS A 39 -4.25 -7.54 -1.47
C LYS A 39 -3.23 -6.45 -1.75
N LEU A 40 -2.37 -6.67 -2.74
CA LEU A 40 -1.50 -5.62 -3.30
C LEU A 40 -2.35 -4.64 -4.11
N ILE A 41 -2.26 -3.36 -3.78
CA ILE A 41 -3.04 -2.29 -4.41
C ILE A 41 -2.18 -1.28 -5.18
N ALA A 42 -0.87 -1.22 -4.90
CA ALA A 42 0.09 -0.46 -5.67
C ALA A 42 1.49 -1.09 -5.56
N PHE A 43 2.33 -0.87 -6.56
CA PHE A 43 3.69 -1.38 -6.61
C PHE A 43 4.59 -0.47 -7.46
N SER A 44 5.88 -0.40 -7.13
CA SER A 44 6.88 0.31 -7.90
C SER A 44 7.24 -0.42 -9.20
N HIS A 45 6.90 0.14 -10.36
CA HIS A 45 7.35 -0.41 -11.64
C HIS A 45 8.83 -0.16 -11.95
N HIS A 46 9.47 0.76 -11.24
CA HIS A 46 10.88 1.09 -11.40
C HIS A 46 11.70 0.45 -10.29
N ILE A 47 12.93 0.08 -10.63
CA ILE A 47 13.93 -0.42 -9.68
C ILE A 47 14.68 0.78 -9.10
N PHE A 48 14.74 0.86 -7.77
CA PHE A 48 15.50 1.86 -7.05
C PHE A 48 16.89 1.33 -6.69
N SER A 49 17.89 2.24 -6.64
CA SER A 49 19.26 1.88 -6.28
C SER A 49 19.46 1.71 -4.76
N THR A 50 18.59 2.31 -3.93
CA THR A 50 18.68 2.24 -2.47
C THR A 50 17.31 2.03 -1.82
N GLU A 51 17.31 1.44 -0.63
CA GLU A 51 16.10 1.25 0.18
C GLU A 51 15.43 2.59 0.52
N ASP A 52 16.22 3.60 0.92
CA ASP A 52 15.71 4.92 1.28
C ASP A 52 14.94 5.60 0.13
N THR A 53 15.40 5.44 -1.11
CA THR A 53 14.72 6.05 -2.27
C THR A 53 13.41 5.34 -2.58
N ALA A 54 13.39 4.00 -2.50
CA ALA A 54 12.16 3.21 -2.61
C ALA A 54 11.16 3.55 -1.49
N GLN A 55 11.65 3.70 -0.25
CA GLN A 55 10.82 4.05 0.91
C GLN A 55 10.18 5.43 0.75
N HIS A 56 10.93 6.44 0.33
CA HIS A 56 10.39 7.79 0.12
C HIS A 56 9.34 7.82 -1.01
N ASP A 57 9.61 7.13 -2.12
CA ASP A 57 8.67 7.05 -3.24
C ASP A 57 7.38 6.31 -2.82
N GLY A 58 7.53 5.16 -2.17
CA GLY A 58 6.40 4.39 -1.65
C GLY A 58 5.59 5.14 -0.61
N ALA A 59 6.23 5.93 0.27
CA ALA A 59 5.53 6.76 1.25
C ALA A 59 4.69 7.86 0.58
N ARG A 60 5.19 8.46 -0.50
CA ARG A 60 4.42 9.43 -1.31
C ARG A 60 3.23 8.77 -1.99
N ALA A 61 3.41 7.57 -2.54
CA ALA A 61 2.32 6.80 -3.13
C ALA A 61 1.26 6.44 -2.08
N LEU A 62 1.67 5.98 -0.90
CA LEU A 62 0.78 5.66 0.22
C LEU A 62 -0.03 6.89 0.68
N ALA A 63 0.63 8.03 0.89
CA ALA A 63 -0.05 9.27 1.28
C ALA A 63 -1.10 9.69 0.23
N SER A 64 -0.79 9.50 -1.06
CA SER A 64 -1.72 9.80 -2.14
C SER A 64 -2.93 8.86 -2.13
N ILE A 65 -2.73 7.56 -1.87
CA ILE A 65 -3.84 6.60 -1.74
C ILE A 65 -4.74 6.97 -0.57
N VAL A 66 -4.16 7.25 0.60
CA VAL A 66 -4.91 7.62 1.81
C VAL A 66 -5.67 8.93 1.61
N ALA A 67 -5.10 9.91 0.91
CA ALA A 67 -5.79 11.16 0.61
C ALA A 67 -7.01 10.98 -0.32
N ASN A 68 -6.95 10.02 -1.26
CA ASN A 68 -8.05 9.74 -2.18
C ASN A 68 -9.17 8.89 -1.59
N ASP A 69 -8.91 8.13 -0.51
CA ASP A 69 -9.92 7.31 0.18
C ASP A 69 -10.86 8.16 1.08
N VAL A 70 -10.50 9.42 1.34
CA VAL A 70 -11.23 10.35 2.23
C VAL A 70 -12.26 11.21 1.48
N HIS A 71 -12.57 10.91 0.21
CA HIS A 71 -13.61 11.58 -0.60
C HIS A 71 -14.76 10.64 -0.94
#